data_AF-A0A2G9N921-F1
#
_entry.id   AF-A0A2G9N921-F1
#
_cell.length_a   1.000
_cell.length_b   1.000
_cell.length_c   1.000
_cell.angle_alpha   90.00
_cell.angle_beta   90.00
_cell.angle_gamma   90.00
#
_symmetry.space_group_name_H-M   'P 1'
#
loop_
_entity.id
_entity.type
_entity.pdbx_description
1 polymer ?
#
loop_
_entity_poly.entity_id
_entity_poly.type
_entity_poly.pdbx_seq_one_letter_code
_entity_poly.pdbx_strand_id
1 'polypeptide(L)'
;MQHNLRKHEVIGLILVFLAATCFGIGLYLTLLGAIGRPLLHQSSDYFIKGKEFVLFPIFYGIGAVLWVLGRIELKEAMPGKNRE
;
A
#
# COMPACT_ATOMS: atom_id res chain seq x y z
N MET A 1 -26.79 12.08 12.99
CA MET A 1 -25.40 11.64 13.28
C MET A 1 -24.99 10.35 12.56
N GLN A 2 -25.88 9.36 12.33
CA GLN A 2 -25.56 8.10 11.62
C GLN A 2 -25.01 8.25 10.18
N HIS A 3 -25.37 9.31 9.45
CA HIS A 3 -24.97 9.47 8.05
C HIS A 3 -23.46 9.73 7.86
N ASN A 4 -22.78 10.34 8.84
CA ASN A 4 -21.33 10.57 8.74
C ASN A 4 -20.53 9.30 9.09
N LEU A 5 -20.97 8.51 10.07
CA LEU A 5 -20.33 7.23 10.42
C LEU A 5 -20.21 6.29 9.20
N ARG A 6 -21.27 6.19 8.41
CA ARG A 6 -21.29 5.38 7.19
C ARG A 6 -20.36 5.91 6.09
N LYS A 7 -20.11 7.23 6.06
CA LYS A 7 -19.16 7.83 5.11
C LYS A 7 -17.71 7.54 5.50
N HIS A 8 -17.35 7.69 6.77
CA HIS A 8 -16.01 7.37 7.29
C HIS A 8 -15.68 5.89 7.10
N GLU A 9 -16.66 5.00 7.31
CA GLU A 9 -16.49 3.57 7.07
C GLU A 9 -16.19 3.27 5.59
N VAL A 10 -16.99 3.82 4.66
CA VAL A 10 -16.80 3.60 3.22
C VAL A 10 -15.49 4.20 2.73
N ILE A 11 -15.15 5.43 3.15
CA ILE A 11 -13.90 6.10 2.78
C ILE A 11 -12.70 5.31 3.34
N GLY A 12 -12.78 4.88 4.59
CA GLY A 12 -11.74 4.08 5.23
C GLY A 12 -11.51 2.74 4.52
N LEU A 13 -12.58 2.03 4.15
CA LEU A 13 -12.49 0.78 3.39
C LEU A 13 -11.88 1.00 2.00
N ILE A 14 -12.25 2.07 1.30
CA ILE A 14 -11.68 2.42 -0.02
C ILE A 14 -10.18 2.71 0.12
N LEU A 15 -9.77 3.48 1.13
CA LEU A 15 -8.37 3.79 1.38
C LEU A 15 -7.55 2.54 1.69
N VAL A 16 -8.09 1.62 2.50
CA VAL A 16 -7.44 0.32 2.78
C VAL A 16 -7.35 -0.54 1.52
N PHE A 17 -8.39 -0.58 0.68
CA PHE A 17 -8.37 -1.30 -0.58
C PHE A 17 -7.30 -0.75 -1.55
N LEU A 18 -7.22 0.58 -1.69
CA LEU A 18 -6.21 1.24 -2.52
C LEU A 18 -4.79 1.02 -1.97
N ALA A 19 -4.63 1.03 -0.64
CA ALA A 19 -3.37 0.71 0.02
C ALA A 19 -2.92 -0.73 -0.28
N ALA A 20 -3.80 -1.70 -0.11
CA ALA A 20 -3.54 -3.11 -0.41
C ALA A 20 -3.19 -3.31 -1.90
N THR A 21 -3.88 -2.59 -2.79
CA THR A 21 -3.59 -2.60 -4.23
C THR A 21 -2.19 -2.04 -4.52
N CYS A 22 -1.81 -0.91 -3.91
CA CYS A 22 -0.47 -0.33 -4.05
C CYS A 22 0.61 -1.28 -3.53
N PHE A 23 0.40 -1.92 -2.38
CA PHE A 23 1.33 -2.90 -1.84
C PHE A 23 1.43 -4.16 -2.71
N GLY A 24 0.32 -4.65 -3.26
CA GLY A 24 0.31 -5.79 -4.17
C GLY A 24 1.08 -5.51 -5.45
N ILE A 25 0.90 -4.33 -6.05
CA ILE A 25 1.65 -3.88 -7.23
C ILE A 25 3.14 -3.73 -6.89
N GLY A 26 3.46 -3.07 -5.77
CA GLY A 26 4.83 -2.92 -5.29
C GLY A 26 5.53 -4.27 -5.10
N LEU A 27 4.83 -5.23 -4.49
CA LEU A 27 5.34 -6.60 -4.27
C LEU A 27 5.50 -7.37 -5.58
N TYR A 28 4.55 -7.27 -6.50
CA TYR A 28 4.67 -7.87 -7.83
C TYR A 28 5.90 -7.34 -8.58
N LEU A 29 6.10 -6.02 -8.62
CA LEU A 29 7.27 -5.41 -9.25
C LEU A 29 8.58 -5.80 -8.56
N THR A 30 8.56 -5.93 -7.22
CA THR A 30 9.73 -6.39 -6.44
C THR A 30 10.11 -7.80 -6.83
N LEU A 31 9.12 -8.70 -6.88
CA LEU A 31 9.33 -10.10 -7.25
C LEU A 31 9.74 -10.22 -8.71
N LEU A 32 9.17 -9.44 -9.63
CA LEU A 32 9.56 -9.45 -11.04
C LEU A 32 11.02 -8.98 -11.23
N GLY A 33 11.41 -7.90 -10.53
CA GLY A 33 12.78 -7.40 -10.52
C GLY A 33 13.78 -8.36 -9.86
N ALA A 34 13.35 -9.08 -8.81
CA ALA A 34 14.20 -10.00 -8.06
C ALA A 34 14.29 -11.41 -8.66
N ILE A 35 13.23 -11.94 -9.28
CA ILE A 35 13.13 -13.32 -9.80
C ILE A 35 13.32 -13.35 -11.32
N GLY A 36 12.66 -12.43 -12.05
CA GLY A 36 12.68 -12.41 -13.51
C GLY A 36 14.03 -12.04 -14.10
N ARG A 37 14.88 -11.40 -13.30
CA ARG A 37 16.22 -11.00 -13.69
C ARG A 37 17.24 -12.16 -13.56
N PRO A 38 17.46 -12.80 -12.40
CA PRO A 38 18.53 -13.78 -12.20
C PRO A 38 18.36 -15.09 -12.97
N LEU A 39 17.12 -15.48 -13.31
CA LEU A 39 16.86 -16.76 -13.97
C LEU A 39 17.14 -16.75 -15.48
N LEU A 40 17.26 -15.57 -16.12
CA LEU A 40 17.37 -15.46 -17.57
C LEU A 40 18.74 -15.05 -18.09
N HIS A 41 19.66 -14.50 -17.28
CA HIS A 41 21.00 -14.11 -17.72
C HIS A 41 22.07 -14.44 -16.66
N GLN A 42 23.23 -14.92 -17.07
CA GLN A 42 24.39 -15.06 -16.19
C GLN A 42 25.23 -13.78 -16.20
N SER A 43 24.71 -12.65 -15.72
CA SER A 43 25.55 -11.45 -15.59
C SER A 43 25.33 -10.73 -14.27
N SER A 44 26.43 -10.45 -13.59
CA SER A 44 26.55 -9.69 -12.33
C SER A 44 26.01 -8.26 -12.35
N ASP A 45 25.19 -7.88 -13.33
CA ASP A 45 24.46 -6.60 -13.46
C ASP A 45 23.14 -6.57 -12.66
N TYR A 46 22.97 -7.51 -11.72
CA TYR A 46 21.72 -7.77 -10.99
C TYR A 46 21.36 -6.79 -9.88
N PHE A 47 22.14 -5.73 -9.70
CA PHE A 47 21.77 -4.67 -8.78
C PHE A 47 20.93 -3.62 -9.49
N ILE A 48 19.63 -3.65 -9.20
CA ILE A 48 18.70 -2.52 -9.18
C ILE A 48 19.12 -1.40 -10.16
N LYS A 49 18.76 -1.54 -11.45
CA LYS A 49 19.05 -0.51 -12.47
C LYS A 49 18.22 0.75 -12.22
N GLY A 50 18.54 1.53 -11.18
CA GLY A 50 18.11 2.90 -10.84
C GLY A 50 16.61 3.19 -10.70
N LYS A 51 15.79 2.76 -11.67
CA LYS A 51 14.35 3.00 -11.75
C LYS A 51 13.57 2.29 -10.64
N GLU A 52 14.00 1.09 -10.26
CA GLU A 52 13.42 0.31 -9.15
C GLU A 52 13.62 1.01 -7.80
N PHE A 53 14.74 1.72 -7.61
CA PHE A 53 15.02 2.52 -6.42
C PHE A 53 14.01 3.65 -6.19
N VAL A 54 13.35 4.11 -7.26
CA VAL A 54 12.33 5.17 -7.22
C VAL A 54 10.93 4.58 -7.20
N LEU A 55 10.70 3.49 -7.93
CA LEU A 55 9.40 2.81 -7.97
C LEU A 55 9.05 2.16 -6.62
N PHE A 56 10.01 1.58 -5.91
CA PHE A 56 9.74 0.96 -4.60
C PHE A 56 9.22 1.96 -3.56
N PRO A 57 9.90 3.09 -3.28
CA PRO A 57 9.40 4.09 -2.33
C PRO A 57 8.05 4.66 -2.74
N ILE A 58 7.76 4.78 -4.03
CA ILE A 58 6.48 5.31 -4.51
C ILE A 58 5.35 4.35 -4.16
N PHE A 59 5.43 3.07 -4.58
CA PHE A 59 4.33 2.13 -4.36
C PHE A 59 4.17 1.73 -2.90
N TYR A 60 5.28 1.47 -2.19
CA TYR A 60 5.22 1.13 -0.77
C TYR A 60 4.93 2.35 0.11
N GLY A 61 5.48 3.53 -0.24
CA GLY A 61 5.24 4.76 0.50
C GLY A 61 3.80 5.26 0.37
N ILE A 62 3.28 5.35 -0.86
CA ILE A 62 1.88 5.72 -1.10
C ILE A 62 0.95 4.69 -0.46
N GLY A 63 1.24 3.39 -0.60
CA GLY A 63 0.48 2.33 0.07
C GLY A 63 0.45 2.50 1.60
N ALA A 64 1.58 2.85 2.22
CA ALA A 64 1.66 3.08 3.66
C ALA A 64 0.86 4.30 4.11
N VAL A 65 0.92 5.41 3.35
CA VAL A 65 0.11 6.61 3.64
C VAL A 65 -1.37 6.30 3.56
N LEU A 66 -1.81 5.64 2.48
CA LEU A 66 -3.21 5.25 2.28
C LEU A 66 -3.69 4.28 3.38
N TRP A 67 -2.84 3.35 3.80
CA TRP A 67 -3.14 2.43 4.88
C TRP A 67 -3.36 3.16 6.20
N VAL A 68 -2.47 4.09 6.55
CA VAL A 68 -2.58 4.86 7.79
C VAL A 68 -3.85 5.72 7.78
N LEU A 69 -4.13 6.43 6.68
CA LEU A 69 -5.34 7.23 6.53
C LEU A 69 -6.60 6.36 6.62
N GLY A 70 -6.64 5.23 5.91
CA GLY A 70 -7.75 4.30 5.98
C GLY A 70 -8.00 3.75 7.38
N ARG A 71 -6.93 3.46 8.15
CA ARG A 71 -7.06 3.05 9.55
C ARG A 71 -7.56 4.16 10.47
N ILE A 72 -7.25 5.43 10.19
CA ILE A 72 -7.76 6.56 10.96
C ILE A 72 -9.27 6.70 10.72
N GLU A 73 -9.70 6.72 9.46
CA GLU A 73 -11.11 6.82 9.07
C GLU A 73 -11.95 5.65 9.64
N LEU A 74 -11.42 4.42 9.61
CA LEU A 74 -12.09 3.25 10.19
C LEU A 74 -12.17 3.32 11.72
N LYS A 75 -11.20 3.94 12.40
CA LYS A 75 -11.26 4.16 13.86
C LYS A 75 -12.33 5.19 14.20
N GLU A 76 -12.45 6.26 13.42
CA GLU A 76 -13.49 7.28 13.59
C GLU A 76 -14.90 6.74 13.29
N ALA A 77 -14.99 5.75 12.40
CA ALA A 77 -16.23 5.06 12.08
C ALA A 77 -16.72 4.11 13.19
N MET A 78 -15.89 3.74 14.18
CA MET A 78 -16.32 2.87 15.29
C MET A 78 -16.94 3.69 16.44
N PRO A 79 -18.27 3.63 16.65
CA PRO A 79 -18.90 4.32 17.76
C PRO A 79 -18.57 3.57 19.07
N GLY A 80 -17.76 4.19 19.94
CA GLY A 80 -17.58 3.72 21.32
C GLY A 80 -16.14 3.55 21.80
N LYS A 81 -15.13 3.65 20.93
CA LYS A 81 -13.72 3.46 21.35
C LYS A 81 -13.00 4.73 21.83
N ASN A 82 -13.64 5.91 21.72
CA ASN A 82 -13.16 7.19 22.28
C ASN A 82 -13.86 7.56 23.60
N ARG A 83 -14.37 6.57 24.35
CA ARG A 83 -15.01 6.76 25.67
C ARG A 83 -14.16 6.26 26.85
N GLU A 84 -12.92 5.86 26.61
CA GLU A 84 -11.93 5.57 27.64
C GLU A 84 -10.63 6.33 27.37
#